data_AF-A0AA41MNJ4-F1
#
_entry.id   AF-A0AA41MNJ4-F1
#
_cell.length_a   1.000
_cell.length_b   1.000
_cell.length_c   1.000
_cell.angle_alpha   90.00
_cell.angle_beta   90.00
_cell.angle_gamma   90.00
#
_symmetry.space_group_name_H-M   'P 1'
#
loop_
_entity.id
_entity.type
_entity.pdbx_description
1 polymer ?
#
loop_
_entity_poly.entity_id
_entity_poly.type
_entity_poly.pdbx_seq_one_letter_code
_entity_poly.pdbx_strand_id
1 'polypeptide(L)' 'MALYADVSGKLFPVTRGQDVGRYQVSWSLDHKSTHAGTSKVRFFDEESYSLLRKAQRNNEDISIIPPLFTVSVDLPGA' A
#
# COMPACT_ATOMS: atom_id res chain seq x y z
N MET A 1 -8.98 -0.93 -13.85
CA MET A 1 -7.97 -0.22 -13.06
C MET A 1 -7.80 -0.94 -11.75
N ALA A 2 -6.71 -1.70 -11.63
CA ALA A 2 -6.29 -2.33 -10.38
C ALA A 2 -5.47 -1.30 -9.58
N LEU A 3 -5.67 -1.28 -8.26
CA LEU A 3 -4.83 -0.50 -7.35
C LEU A 3 -4.04 -1.48 -6.48
N TYR A 4 -2.88 -1.04 -6.02
CA TYR A 4 -2.03 -1.76 -5.09
C TYR A 4 -1.74 -0.85 -3.91
N ALA A 5 -1.69 -1.41 -2.72
CA ALA A 5 -1.43 -0.66 -1.50
C ALA A 5 -0.17 -1.20 -0.83
N ASP A 6 0.85 -0.38 -0.66
CA ASP A 6 1.98 -0.68 0.19
C ASP A 6 1.68 -0.22 1.62
N VAL A 7 1.73 -1.17 2.55
CA VAL A 7 1.62 -0.92 3.97
C VAL A 7 2.94 -1.33 4.61
N SER A 8 3.68 -0.34 5.12
CA SER A 8 4.96 -0.58 5.82
C SER A 8 5.97 -1.43 5.03
N GLY A 9 6.02 -1.27 3.70
CA GLY A 9 6.93 -2.02 2.82
C GLY A 9 6.39 -3.36 2.30
N LYS A 10 5.13 -3.70 2.61
CA LYS A 10 4.43 -4.86 2.04
C LYS A 10 3.32 -4.42 1.10
N LEU A 11 3.35 -4.94 -0.13
CA LEU A 11 2.31 -4.71 -1.13
C LEU A 11 1.11 -5.64 -0.92
N PHE A 12 -0.07 -5.04 -0.89
CA PHE A 12 -1.37 -5.69 -0.80
C PHE A 12 -2.22 -5.34 -2.04
N PRO A 13 -2.95 -6.30 -2.62
CA PRO A 13 -3.87 -6.01 -3.71
C PRO A 13 -5.06 -5.21 -3.19
N VAL A 14 -5.47 -4.17 -3.93
CA VAL A 14 -6.70 -3.43 -3.65
C VAL A 14 -7.81 -3.99 -4.52
N THR A 15 -8.86 -4.46 -3.87
CA THR A 15 -10.05 -4.96 -4.57
C THR A 15 -11.02 -3.80 -4.77
N ARG A 16 -11.43 -3.56 -6.01
CA ARG A 16 -12.52 -2.62 -6.29
C ARG A 16 -13.86 -3.34 -6.06
N GLY A 17 -14.70 -2.80 -5.18
CA GLY A 17 -16.05 -3.32 -4.94
C GLY A 17 -16.97 -3.15 -6.15
N GLN A 18 -18.10 -3.86 -6.15
CA GLN A 18 -19.14 -3.70 -7.19
C GLN A 18 -19.73 -2.28 -7.24
N ASP A 19 -19.72 -1.56 -6.11
CA ASP A 19 -20.13 -0.16 -6.04
C ASP A 19 -19.05 0.78 -6.62
N VAL A 20 -19.45 1.66 -7.53
CA VAL A 20 -18.58 2.65 -8.18
C VAL A 20 -17.89 3.51 -7.11
N GLY A 21 -16.55 3.51 -7.11
CA GLY A 21 -15.74 4.33 -6.20
C GLY A 21 -15.36 3.67 -4.87
N ARG A 22 -15.77 2.42 -4.60
CA ARG A 22 -15.32 1.69 -3.41
C ARG A 22 -14.09 0.83 -3.71
N TYR A 23 -13.03 1.06 -2.94
CA TYR A 23 -11.81 0.26 -2.97
C TYR A 23 -11.56 -0.29 -1.58
N GLN A 24 -11.28 -1.59 -1.49
CA GLN A 24 -11.01 -2.29 -0.25
C GLN A 24 -9.61 -2.88 -0.30
N VAL A 25 -8.85 -2.62 0.76
CA VAL A 25 -7.59 -3.29 1.04
C VAL A 25 -7.66 -3.83 2.46
N SER A 26 -7.17 -5.05 2.65
CA SER A 26 -7.10 -5.68 3.96
C SER A 26 -5.65 -6.07 4.21
N TRP A 27 -5.12 -5.63 5.35
CA TRP A 27 -3.78 -5.97 5.80
C TRP A 27 -3.83 -6.30 7.30
N SER A 28 -2.89 -7.11 7.73
CA SER A 28 -2.70 -7.46 9.14
C SER A 28 -1.32 -7.02 9.57
N LEU A 29 -1.24 -6.28 10.67
CA LEU A 29 0.00 -5.92 11.34
C LEU A 29 0.22 -6.88 12.50
N ASP A 30 1.48 -7.26 12.74
CA ASP A 30 1.83 -8.08 13.90
C ASP A 30 1.72 -7.24 15.18
N HIS A 31 1.21 -7.81 16.27
CA HIS A 31 0.95 -7.07 17.51
C HIS A 31 2.24 -6.50 18.12
N LYS A 32 3.40 -7.13 17.86
CA LYS A 32 4.72 -6.63 18.27
C LYS A 32 5.18 -5.39 17.51
N SER A 33 4.62 -5.14 16.33
CA SER A 33 4.84 -3.92 15.52
C SER A 33 3.65 -2.96 15.59
N THR A 34 2.61 -3.31 16.36
CA THR A 34 1.52 -2.39 16.70
C THR A 34 2.02 -1.48 17.81
N HIS A 35 3.00 -0.65 17.47
CA HIS A 35 3.21 0.56 18.25
C HIS A 35 1.99 1.44 17.99
N ALA A 36 1.36 1.93 19.04
CA ALA A 36 0.41 3.05 18.96
C ALA A 36 1.01 4.12 18.04
N GLY A 37 0.50 4.24 16.81
CA GLY A 37 1.23 4.93 15.76
C GLY A 37 0.54 4.89 14.40
N THR A 38 0.66 5.99 13.68
CA THR A 38 0.09 6.22 12.35
C THR A 38 0.64 5.23 11.33
N SER A 39 -0.20 4.32 10.84
CA SER A 39 0.13 3.42 9.73
C SER A 39 -0.03 4.15 8.39
N LYS A 40 1.09 4.37 7.69
CA LYS A 40 1.08 4.98 6.35
C LYS A 40 0.81 3.91 5.29
N VAL A 41 -0.34 4.00 4.64
CA VAL A 41 -0.76 3.16 3.52
C VAL A 41 -0.53 3.95 2.23
N ARG A 42 0.39 3.51 1.39
CA ARG A 42 0.71 4.13 0.10
C ARG A 42 -0.03 3.40 -1.01
N PHE A 43 -0.82 4.09 -1.82
CA PHE A 43 -1.52 3.51 -2.95
C PHE A 43 -0.74 3.74 -4.25
N PHE A 44 -0.70 2.71 -5.08
CA PHE A 44 -0.06 2.65 -6.38
C PHE A 44 -1.09 2.23 -7.42
N ASP A 45 -0.99 2.80 -8.60
CA ASP A 45 -1.74 2.37 -9.76
C ASP A 45 -1.00 1.26 -10.52
N GLU A 46 -1.61 0.80 -11.62
CA GLU A 46 -1.08 -0.26 -12.47
C GLU A 46 0.26 0.14 -13.14
N GLU A 47 0.42 1.44 -13.45
CA GLU A 47 1.65 2.00 -14.03
C GLU A 47 2.80 1.99 -12.99
N SER A 48 2.54 2.53 -11.81
CA SER A 48 3.50 2.56 -10.70
C SER A 48 3.85 1.15 -10.22
N TYR A 49 2.87 0.23 -10.20
CA TYR A 49 3.11 -1.17 -9.89
C TYR A 49 3.99 -1.86 -10.93
N SER A 50 3.80 -1.55 -12.22
CA SER A 50 4.65 -2.07 -13.30
C SER A 50 6.10 -1.59 -13.15
N LEU A 51 6.28 -0.31 -12.77
CA LEU A 51 7.59 0.24 -12.41
C LEU A 51 8.17 -0.45 -11.17
N LEU A 52 7.36 -0.73 -10.15
CA LEU A 52 7.76 -1.41 -8.91
C LEU A 52 8.28 -2.81 -9.19
N ARG A 53 7.56 -3.55 -10.03
CA ARG A 53 7.95 -4.89 -10.50
C ARG A 53 9.18 -4.86 -11.41
N LYS A 54 9.37 -3.79 -12.18
CA LYS A 54 10.59 -3.61 -12.99
C LYS A 54 11.79 -3.29 -12.10
N ALA A 55 11.64 -2.36 -11.16
CA ALA A 55 12.68 -1.99 -10.20
C ALA A 55 13.09 -3.19 -9.32
N GLN A 56 12.14 -3.98 -8.82
CA GLN A 56 12.43 -5.22 -8.08
C GLN A 56 13.25 -6.22 -8.91
N ARG A 57 12.94 -6.37 -10.21
CA ARG A 57 13.72 -7.25 -11.10
C ARG A 57 15.11 -6.71 -11.40
N ASN A 58 15.25 -5.39 -11.43
CA ASN A 58 16.50 -4.70 -11.71
C ASN A 58 17.37 -4.44 -10.47
N ASN A 59 16.91 -4.79 -9.26
CA ASN A 59 17.50 -4.35 -7.99
C ASN A 59 17.62 -2.80 -7.88
N GLU A 60 16.71 -2.07 -8.51
CA GLU A 60 16.61 -0.61 -8.36
C GLU A 60 15.83 -0.24 -7.10
N ASP A 61 16.05 0.99 -6.65
CA ASP A 61 15.40 1.55 -5.46
C ASP A 61 13.90 1.75 -5.71
N ILE A 62 13.10 0.79 -5.24
CA ILE A 62 11.63 0.83 -5.22
C ILE A 62 11.07 2.06 -4.50
N SER A 63 11.87 2.71 -3.65
CA SER A 63 11.55 3.96 -2.95
C SER A 63 11.43 5.17 -3.87
N ILE A 64 11.96 5.11 -5.10
CA ILE A 64 11.90 6.20 -6.09
C ILE A 64 10.51 6.31 -6.72
N ILE A 65 9.72 5.24 -6.67
CA ILE A 65 8.42 5.19 -7.35
C ILE A 65 7.41 5.97 -6.50
N PRO A 66 6.88 7.10 -7.02
CA PRO A 66 5.96 7.93 -6.27
C PRO A 66 4.63 7.19 -6.09
N PRO A 67 4.08 7.13 -4.87
CA PRO A 67 2.73 6.63 -4.68
C PRO A 67 1.71 7.63 -5.23
N LEU A 68 0.60 7.12 -5.76
CA LEU A 68 -0.53 7.91 -6.25
C LEU A 68 -1.12 8.79 -5.13
N PHE A 69 -1.31 8.19 -3.95
CA PHE A 69 -1.70 8.90 -2.73
C PHE A 69 -1.30 8.09 -1.49
N THR A 70 -1.18 8.76 -0.35
CA THR A 70 -0.88 8.12 0.94
C THR A 70 -2.01 8.37 1.92
N VAL A 71 -2.51 7.32 2.55
CA VAL A 71 -3.51 7.37 3.61
C VAL A 71 -2.81 7.05 4.92
N SER A 72 -2.92 7.97 5.88
CA SER A 72 -2.44 7.76 7.25
C SER A 72 -3.59 7.20 8.08
N VAL A 73 -3.44 5.99 8.58
CA VAL A 73 -4.41 5.32 9.46
C VAL A 73 -3.87 5.36 10.87
N ASP A 74 -4.48 6.18 11.72
CA ASP A 74 -4.16 6.20 13.15
C ASP A 74 -4.82 5.03 13.84
N LEU A 75 -4.01 4.16 14.44
CA LEU A 75 -4.47 3.09 15.30
C LEU A 75 -4.48 3.65 16.73
N PRO A 76 -5.65 3.81 17.38
CA PRO A 76 -5.67 4.09 18.81
C PRO A 76 -4.95 2.92 19.49
N GLY A 77 -3.84 3.22 20.15
CA GLY A 77 -3.11 2.22 20.94
C GLY A 77 -4.08 1.53 21.89
N ALA A 78 -3.96 0.21 21.99
CA ALA A 78 -4.73 -0.61 22.93
C ALA A 78 -4.47 -0.18 24.38
#